data_AF-A0A4Z2JFE3-F1
#
_entry.id   AF-A0A4Z2JFE3-F1
#
_cell.length_a   1.000
_cell.length_b   1.000
_cell.length_c   1.000
_cell.angle_alpha   90.00
_cell.angle_beta   90.00
_cell.angle_gamma   90.00
#
_symmetry.space_group_name_H-M   'P 1'
#
loop_
_entity.id
_entity.type
_entity.pdbx_description
1 polymer ?
#
loop_
_entity_poly.entity_id
_entity_poly.type
_entity_poly.pdbx_seq_one_letter_code
_entity_poly.pdbx_strand_id
1 'polypeptide(L)'
;MFLDLCRQFKEENIHQFKEKFSAFAATSSTPNGNLCVEKLTICAFLTRVMHGEKLDVEFEEEAGVMPLMSAAKVWSSLEGAVEKEMFKNIAQLLLVQKWTLQLDKYLETGVKCHGQGSWSRILMDFDFDGRTGTMLKDRWRVLKKKHKV
;
A
#
# COMPACT_ATOMS: atom_id res chain seq x y z
N MET A 1 -22.63 -1.24 -10.96
CA MET A 1 -21.22 -1.20 -11.41
C MET A 1 -20.27 -0.74 -10.30
N PHE A 2 -20.26 0.52 -9.84
CA PHE A 2 -19.38 0.95 -8.74
C PHE A 2 -19.69 0.26 -7.39
N LEU A 3 -20.96 0.14 -7.01
CA LEU A 3 -21.35 -0.57 -5.78
C LEU A 3 -20.97 -2.06 -5.82
N ASP A 4 -21.00 -2.68 -7.00
CA ASP A 4 -20.54 -4.07 -7.17
C ASP A 4 -19.04 -4.19 -6.95
N LEU A 5 -18.24 -3.21 -7.38
CA LEU A 5 -16.82 -3.12 -7.07
C LEU A 5 -16.58 -2.99 -5.57
N CYS A 6 -17.32 -2.11 -4.88
CA CYS A 6 -17.24 -2.01 -3.43
C CYS A 6 -17.60 -3.33 -2.73
N ARG A 7 -18.61 -4.06 -3.22
CA ARG A 7 -18.95 -5.40 -2.71
C ARG A 7 -17.80 -6.39 -2.92
N GLN A 8 -17.21 -6.43 -4.13
CA GLN A 8 -16.07 -7.32 -4.39
C GLN A 8 -14.84 -6.99 -3.55
N PHE A 9 -14.60 -5.71 -3.28
CA PHE A 9 -13.55 -5.28 -2.35
C PHE A 9 -13.82 -5.81 -0.94
N LYS A 10 -15.06 -5.64 -0.44
CA LYS A 10 -15.47 -6.12 0.88
C LYS A 10 -15.40 -7.64 1.03
N GLU A 11 -15.64 -8.38 -0.06
CA GLU A 11 -15.54 -9.84 -0.14
C GLU A 11 -14.10 -10.33 -0.39
N GLU A 12 -13.11 -9.43 -0.44
CA GLU A 12 -11.71 -9.73 -0.75
C GLU A 12 -11.50 -10.48 -2.08
N ASN A 13 -12.45 -10.36 -3.01
CA ASN A 13 -12.46 -11.09 -4.26
C ASN A 13 -11.69 -10.32 -5.35
N ILE A 14 -10.36 -10.39 -5.30
CA ILE A 14 -9.46 -9.65 -6.18
C ILE A 14 -9.74 -9.94 -7.66
N HIS A 15 -9.98 -11.20 -8.02
CA HIS A 15 -10.20 -11.60 -9.42
C HIS A 15 -11.45 -10.92 -9.99
N GLN A 16 -12.59 -11.07 -9.32
CA GLN A 16 -13.83 -10.44 -9.77
C GLN A 16 -13.78 -8.92 -9.67
N PHE A 17 -13.06 -8.36 -8.69
CA PHE A 17 -12.85 -6.92 -8.59
C PHE A 17 -12.13 -6.40 -9.84
N LYS A 18 -11.02 -7.02 -10.25
CA LYS A 18 -10.24 -6.60 -11.42
C LYS A 18 -11.03 -6.68 -12.73
N GLU A 19 -11.72 -7.79 -12.93
CA GLU A 19 -12.56 -8.00 -14.12
C GLU A 19 -13.62 -6.90 -14.22
N LYS A 20 -14.35 -6.65 -13.12
CA LYS A 20 -15.37 -5.61 -13.06
C LYS A 20 -14.79 -4.21 -13.17
N PHE A 21 -13.57 -3.98 -12.68
CA PHE A 21 -12.93 -2.67 -12.75
C PHE A 21 -12.52 -2.36 -14.19
N SER A 22 -11.99 -3.34 -14.92
CA SER A 22 -11.70 -3.21 -16.35
C SER A 22 -12.95 -2.85 -17.17
N ALA A 23 -14.08 -3.54 -16.92
CA ALA A 23 -15.36 -3.23 -17.55
C ALA A 23 -15.88 -1.82 -17.18
N PHE A 24 -15.71 -1.41 -15.92
CA PHE A 24 -16.09 -0.07 -15.47
C PHE A 24 -15.23 1.02 -16.15
N ALA A 25 -13.91 0.82 -16.23
CA ALA A 25 -12.98 1.74 -16.86
C ALA A 25 -13.25 1.93 -18.37
N ALA A 26 -13.64 0.87 -19.08
CA ALA A 26 -13.98 0.92 -20.49
C ALA A 26 -15.28 1.72 -20.78
N THR A 27 -16.22 1.72 -19.83
CA THR A 27 -17.54 2.36 -20.00
C THR A 27 -17.58 3.80 -19.46
N SER A 28 -16.59 4.20 -18.66
CA SER A 28 -16.48 5.53 -18.03
C SER A 28 -16.08 6.68 -18.95
N SER A 29 -15.74 6.43 -20.22
CA SER A 29 -15.19 7.41 -21.18
C SER A 29 -16.19 8.46 -21.71
N THR A 30 -17.23 8.83 -20.96
CA THR A 30 -18.29 9.77 -21.38
C THR A 30 -18.20 11.12 -20.62
N PRO A 31 -18.73 12.24 -21.17
CA PRO A 31 -18.32 13.61 -20.81
C PRO A 31 -18.82 14.14 -19.45
N ASN A 32 -19.29 13.27 -18.54
CA ASN A 32 -19.67 13.64 -17.17
C ASN A 32 -18.45 13.57 -16.23
N GLY A 33 -17.40 14.30 -16.62
CA GLY A 33 -15.99 13.95 -16.40
C GLY A 33 -15.43 14.01 -14.98
N ASN A 34 -16.11 14.56 -13.97
CA ASN A 34 -15.50 14.71 -12.64
C ASN A 34 -15.84 13.54 -11.69
N LEU A 35 -17.13 13.24 -11.51
CA LEU A 35 -17.60 12.14 -10.64
C LEU A 35 -17.12 10.75 -11.13
N CYS A 36 -16.88 10.62 -12.43
CA CYS A 36 -16.36 9.40 -13.04
C CYS A 36 -14.87 9.20 -12.68
N VAL A 37 -14.08 10.27 -12.70
CA VAL A 37 -12.64 10.26 -12.39
C VAL A 37 -12.39 9.94 -10.92
N GLU A 38 -13.19 10.48 -9.99
CA GLU A 38 -13.07 10.16 -8.56
C GLU A 38 -13.32 8.68 -8.30
N LYS A 39 -14.37 8.10 -8.89
CA LYS A 39 -14.69 6.67 -8.75
C LYS A 39 -13.61 5.77 -9.35
N LEU A 40 -13.05 6.13 -10.50
CA LEU A 40 -11.92 5.41 -11.09
C LEU A 40 -10.70 5.48 -10.19
N THR A 41 -10.41 6.64 -9.62
CA THR A 41 -9.29 6.84 -8.69
C THR A 41 -9.48 6.00 -7.42
N ILE A 42 -10.69 5.95 -6.85
CA ILE A 42 -11.01 5.09 -5.71
C ILE A 42 -10.79 3.62 -6.07
N CYS A 43 -11.29 3.14 -7.21
CA CYS A 43 -11.10 1.74 -7.61
C CYS A 43 -9.62 1.40 -7.88
N ALA A 44 -8.87 2.34 -8.45
CA ALA A 44 -7.43 2.22 -8.66
C ALA A 44 -6.65 2.16 -7.34
N PHE A 45 -7.08 2.93 -6.34
CA PHE A 45 -6.58 2.85 -4.97
C PHE A 45 -6.90 1.50 -4.31
N LEU A 46 -8.16 1.07 -4.33
CA LEU A 46 -8.61 -0.20 -3.73
C LEU A 46 -7.88 -1.39 -4.35
N THR A 47 -7.65 -1.40 -5.66
CA THR A 47 -6.85 -2.43 -6.34
C THR A 47 -5.46 -2.55 -5.71
N ARG A 48 -4.77 -1.42 -5.47
CA ARG A 48 -3.43 -1.40 -4.87
C ARG A 48 -3.44 -1.85 -3.41
N VAL A 49 -4.47 -1.48 -2.64
CA VAL A 49 -4.66 -1.92 -1.25
C VAL A 49 -4.90 -3.43 -1.18
N MET A 50 -5.74 -3.99 -2.06
CA MET A 50 -5.99 -5.43 -2.13
C MET A 50 -4.72 -6.25 -2.47
N HIS A 51 -3.71 -5.61 -3.04
CA HIS A 51 -2.40 -6.20 -3.30
C HIS A 51 -1.36 -5.86 -2.23
N GLY A 52 -1.71 -5.12 -1.18
CA GLY A 52 -0.79 -4.63 -0.16
C GLY A 52 0.02 -5.71 0.55
N GLU A 53 -0.52 -6.93 0.67
CA GLU A 53 0.16 -8.09 1.26
C GLU A 53 1.10 -8.81 0.28
N LYS A 54 0.89 -8.62 -1.04
CA LYS A 54 1.64 -9.28 -2.12
C LYS A 54 2.74 -8.36 -2.63
N LEU A 55 3.92 -8.52 -2.06
CA LEU A 55 5.10 -7.68 -2.31
C LEU A 55 5.84 -7.98 -3.62
N ASP A 56 5.33 -8.93 -4.41
CA ASP A 56 5.80 -9.34 -5.72
C ASP A 56 5.07 -8.61 -6.88
N VAL A 57 4.08 -7.77 -6.57
CA VAL A 57 3.32 -7.02 -7.59
C VAL A 57 3.87 -5.60 -7.74
N GLU A 58 4.28 -5.27 -8.95
CA GLU A 58 4.75 -3.92 -9.33
C GLU A 58 3.59 -3.14 -9.98
N PHE A 59 3.32 -1.93 -9.47
CA PHE A 59 2.27 -1.03 -9.98
C PHE A 59 2.82 0.18 -10.72
N GLU A 60 4.12 0.44 -10.58
CA GLU A 60 4.83 1.58 -11.15
C GLU A 60 6.13 1.08 -11.76
N GLU A 61 6.65 1.74 -12.81
CA GLU A 61 7.92 1.41 -13.45
C GLU A 61 9.15 1.65 -12.55
N GLU A 62 8.97 2.47 -11.50
CA GLU A 62 10.02 2.78 -10.53
C GLU A 62 10.30 1.56 -9.63
N ALA A 63 11.45 0.94 -9.85
CA ALA A 63 11.89 -0.24 -9.10
C ALA A 63 11.86 0.02 -7.58
N GLY A 64 11.17 -0.86 -6.84
CA GLY A 64 11.07 -0.78 -5.38
C GLY A 64 9.83 -0.07 -4.84
N VAL A 65 8.94 0.44 -5.70
CA VAL A 65 7.63 0.95 -5.28
C VAL A 65 6.70 -0.21 -4.96
N MET A 66 6.46 -0.43 -3.67
CA MET A 66 5.52 -1.46 -3.19
C MET A 66 4.06 -1.06 -3.43
N PRO A 67 3.12 -2.02 -3.51
CA PRO A 67 1.70 -1.74 -3.75
C PRO A 67 1.11 -0.64 -2.85
N LEU A 68 1.45 -0.61 -1.55
CA LEU A 68 0.98 0.41 -0.63
C LEU A 68 1.66 1.79 -0.81
N MET A 69 2.87 1.83 -1.37
CA MET A 69 3.48 3.11 -1.77
C MET A 69 2.75 3.71 -2.97
N SER A 70 2.44 2.88 -3.96
CA SER A 70 1.64 3.30 -5.11
C SER A 70 0.22 3.66 -4.65
N ALA A 71 -0.37 2.92 -3.70
CA ALA A 71 -1.67 3.26 -3.10
C ALA A 71 -1.64 4.64 -2.44
N ALA A 72 -0.58 4.98 -1.72
CA ALA A 72 -0.43 6.31 -1.12
C ALA A 72 -0.35 7.43 -2.17
N LYS A 73 0.37 7.22 -3.29
CA LYS A 73 0.42 8.19 -4.42
C LYS A 73 -1.00 8.46 -4.97
N VAL A 74 -1.79 7.41 -5.17
CA VAL A 74 -3.19 7.52 -5.64
C VAL A 74 -4.10 8.12 -4.58
N TRP A 75 -3.90 7.80 -3.30
CA TRP A 75 -4.70 8.37 -2.22
C TRP A 75 -4.55 9.89 -2.15
N SER A 76 -3.34 10.42 -2.31
CA SER A 76 -3.10 11.88 -2.28
C SER A 76 -3.92 12.67 -3.29
N SER A 77 -4.29 12.10 -4.45
CA SER A 77 -5.14 12.80 -5.43
C SER A 77 -6.61 12.90 -5.03
N LEU A 78 -7.02 12.25 -3.93
CA LEU A 78 -8.40 12.28 -3.40
C LEU A 78 -8.61 13.32 -2.27
N GLU A 79 -7.60 14.13 -1.92
CA GLU A 79 -7.64 15.05 -0.76
C GLU A 79 -8.82 16.05 -0.78
N GLY A 80 -9.39 16.35 -1.96
CA GLY A 80 -10.58 17.19 -2.12
C GLY A 80 -11.89 16.44 -2.43
N ALA A 81 -11.82 15.12 -2.66
CA ALA A 81 -12.95 14.30 -3.08
C ALA A 81 -13.58 13.49 -1.92
N VAL A 82 -12.82 13.29 -0.83
CA VAL A 82 -13.27 12.54 0.35
C VAL A 82 -13.33 13.43 1.59
N GLU A 83 -14.07 12.99 2.61
CA GLU A 83 -14.14 13.69 3.89
C GLU A 83 -12.74 13.84 4.52
N LYS A 84 -12.41 15.06 4.98
CA LYS A 84 -11.09 15.42 5.50
C LYS A 84 -10.57 14.48 6.59
N GLU A 85 -11.45 14.04 7.49
CA GLU A 85 -11.05 13.16 8.59
C GLU A 85 -10.78 11.73 8.09
N MET A 86 -11.62 11.23 7.19
CA MET A 86 -11.39 9.96 6.50
C MET A 86 -10.07 9.99 5.70
N PHE A 87 -9.80 11.09 5.00
CA PHE A 87 -8.55 11.31 4.26
C PHE A 87 -7.32 11.10 5.15
N LYS A 88 -7.29 11.79 6.30
CA LYS A 88 -6.19 11.73 7.25
C LYS A 88 -6.01 10.33 7.84
N ASN A 89 -7.10 9.70 8.25
CA ASN A 89 -7.06 8.37 8.87
C ASN A 89 -6.49 7.32 7.90
N ILE A 90 -6.95 7.32 6.64
CA ILE A 90 -6.43 6.41 5.63
C ILE A 90 -4.97 6.75 5.27
N ALA A 91 -4.62 8.03 5.13
CA ALA A 91 -3.25 8.45 4.86
C ALA A 91 -2.29 7.99 5.97
N GLN A 92 -2.68 8.12 7.23
CA GLN A 92 -1.92 7.63 8.37
C GLN A 92 -1.75 6.11 8.34
N LEU A 93 -2.81 5.35 8.07
CA LEU A 93 -2.74 3.89 7.96
C LEU A 93 -1.79 3.45 6.82
N LEU A 94 -1.85 4.13 5.66
CA LEU A 94 -0.96 3.86 4.54
C LEU A 94 0.51 4.18 4.88
N LEU A 95 0.77 5.27 5.60
CA LEU A 95 2.11 5.64 6.04
C LEU A 95 2.69 4.62 7.03
N VAL A 96 1.89 4.16 7.99
CA VAL A 96 2.31 3.14 8.97
C VAL A 96 2.64 1.80 8.28
N GLN A 97 1.87 1.44 7.25
CA GLN A 97 2.07 0.21 6.49
C GLN A 97 3.21 0.31 5.46
N LYS A 98 3.62 1.53 5.09
CA LYS A 98 4.68 1.79 4.09
C LYS A 98 6.08 1.60 4.69
N TRP A 99 6.80 0.62 4.13
CA TRP A 99 8.22 0.42 4.39
C TRP A 99 9.07 1.03 3.29
N THR A 100 9.76 2.14 3.58
CA THR A 100 10.65 2.80 2.64
C THR A 100 11.95 2.03 2.45
N LEU A 101 12.66 2.26 1.34
CA LEU A 101 13.99 1.71 1.11
C LEU A 101 14.97 2.09 2.23
N GLN A 102 14.80 3.27 2.84
CA GLN A 102 15.61 3.70 3.98
C GLN A 102 15.32 2.88 5.23
N LEU A 103 14.04 2.63 5.54
CA LEU A 103 13.64 1.78 6.67
C LEU A 103 14.12 0.34 6.48
N ASP A 104 14.08 -0.18 5.24
CA ASP A 104 14.65 -1.49 4.92
C ASP A 104 16.17 -1.51 5.15
N LYS A 105 16.91 -0.48 4.69
CA LYS A 105 18.35 -0.35 4.92
C LYS A 105 18.71 -0.26 6.42
N TYR A 106 17.94 0.48 7.20
CA TYR A 106 18.12 0.55 8.66
C TYR A 106 17.88 -0.80 9.30
N LEU A 107 16.83 -1.52 8.89
CA LEU A 107 16.55 -2.86 9.40
C LEU A 107 17.66 -3.85 9.05
N GLU A 108 18.12 -3.87 7.79
CA GLU A 108 19.24 -4.71 7.34
C GLU A 108 20.53 -4.41 8.09
N THR A 109 20.86 -3.13 8.24
CA THR A 109 22.05 -2.69 8.99
C THR A 109 21.95 -3.07 10.46
N GLY A 110 20.81 -2.80 11.09
CA GLY A 110 20.56 -3.16 12.48
C GLY A 110 20.65 -4.66 12.73
N VAL A 111 20.09 -5.49 11.84
CA VAL A 111 20.22 -6.95 11.93
C VAL A 111 21.66 -7.40 11.73
N LYS A 112 22.42 -6.77 10.82
CA LYS A 112 23.84 -7.05 10.62
C LYS A 112 24.68 -6.71 11.85
N CYS A 113 24.35 -5.64 12.56
CA CYS A 113 25.08 -5.18 13.75
C CYS A 113 24.71 -5.94 15.03
N HIS A 114 23.42 -6.20 15.27
CA HIS A 114 22.92 -6.75 16.55
C HIS A 114 22.40 -8.19 16.47
N GLY A 115 22.32 -8.75 15.27
CA GLY A 115 21.71 -10.05 15.01
C GLY A 115 20.19 -10.00 14.91
N GLN A 116 19.63 -11.02 14.25
CA GLN A 116 18.19 -11.19 14.11
C GLN A 116 17.55 -11.44 15.49
N GLY A 117 16.47 -10.72 15.81
CA GLY A 117 15.76 -10.85 17.09
C GLY A 117 15.99 -9.69 18.06
N SER A 118 17.05 -8.91 17.84
CA SER A 118 17.43 -7.75 18.64
C SER A 118 16.60 -6.49 18.32
N TRP A 119 15.29 -6.63 18.07
CA TRP A 119 14.43 -5.56 17.53
C TRP A 119 14.39 -4.31 18.40
N SER A 120 14.30 -4.46 19.72
CA SER A 120 14.30 -3.33 20.65
C SER A 120 15.61 -2.55 20.58
N ARG A 121 16.75 -3.23 20.35
CA ARG A 121 18.06 -2.59 20.20
C ARG A 121 18.18 -1.88 18.86
N ILE A 122 17.70 -2.52 17.79
CA ILE A 122 17.67 -1.93 16.45
C ILE A 122 16.80 -0.66 16.43
N LEU A 123 15.66 -0.65 17.13
CA LEU A 123 14.81 0.53 17.27
C LEU A 123 15.48 1.71 17.97
N MET A 124 16.48 1.47 18.82
CA MET A 124 17.22 2.54 19.50
C MET A 124 18.31 3.15 18.62
N ASP A 125 18.76 2.43 17.59
CA ASP A 125 19.86 2.85 16.72
C ASP A 125 19.41 3.73 15.54
N PHE A 126 18.15 3.60 15.12
CA PHE A 126 17.63 4.29 13.95
C PHE A 126 16.23 4.83 14.21
N ASP A 127 15.89 5.94 13.55
CA ASP A 127 14.52 6.41 13.51
C ASP A 127 13.72 5.55 12.53
N PHE A 128 12.86 4.71 13.10
CA PHE A 128 11.87 3.95 12.35
C PHE A 128 10.51 4.66 12.40
N ASP A 129 10.43 5.98 12.41
CA ASP A 129 9.20 6.77 12.29
C ASP A 129 8.05 6.26 13.21
N GLY A 130 8.35 5.84 14.44
CA GLY A 130 7.34 5.31 15.38
C GLY A 130 6.87 3.86 15.14
N ARG A 131 7.56 3.07 14.30
CA ARG A 131 7.27 1.63 14.14
C ARG A 131 7.73 0.83 15.36
N THR A 132 7.12 -0.34 15.56
CA THR A 132 7.38 -1.20 16.73
C THR A 132 8.27 -2.39 16.40
N GLY A 133 8.83 -3.05 17.42
CA GLY A 133 9.71 -4.20 17.24
C GLY A 133 9.01 -5.37 16.53
N THR A 134 7.71 -5.52 16.74
CA THR A 134 6.88 -6.49 16.00
C THR A 134 6.85 -6.17 14.50
N MET A 135 6.70 -4.90 14.13
CA MET A 135 6.69 -4.49 12.71
C MET A 135 8.05 -4.77 12.05
N LEU A 136 9.16 -4.50 12.74
CA LEU A 136 10.51 -4.82 12.25
C LEU A 136 10.67 -6.34 12.03
N LYS A 137 10.20 -7.15 12.98
CA LYS A 137 10.22 -8.61 12.88
C LYS A 137 9.43 -9.11 11.68
N ASP A 138 8.21 -8.61 11.47
CA ASP A 138 7.34 -8.99 10.35
C ASP A 138 7.97 -8.58 9.01
N ARG A 139 8.50 -7.35 8.94
CA ARG A 139 9.21 -6.86 7.76
C ARG A 139 10.46 -7.67 7.44
N TRP A 140 11.24 -8.06 8.45
CA TRP A 140 12.42 -8.87 8.25
C TRP A 140 12.09 -10.24 7.62
N ARG A 141 10.97 -10.87 8.04
CA ARG A 141 10.51 -12.12 7.41
C ARG A 141 10.19 -11.93 5.93
N VAL A 142 9.61 -10.79 5.58
CA VAL A 142 9.34 -10.38 4.20
C VAL A 142 10.64 -10.20 3.40
N LEU A 143 11.61 -9.44 3.92
CA LEU A 143 12.87 -9.17 3.23
C LEU A 143 13.66 -10.46 2.98
N LYS A 144 13.66 -11.40 3.94
CA LYS A 144 14.29 -12.71 3.75
C LYS A 144 13.66 -13.52 2.62
N LYS A 145 12.33 -13.50 2.47
CA LYS A 145 11.65 -14.17 1.36
C LYS A 145 12.04 -13.54 0.01
N LYS A 146 12.20 -12.21 -0.04
CA LYS A 146 12.58 -11.48 -1.25
C LYS A 146 14.03 -11.74 -1.66
N HIS A 147 14.95 -11.84 -0.69
CA HIS A 147 16.38 -12.03 -0.95
C HIS A 147 16.82 -13.48 -1.21
N LYS A 148 15.92 -14.48 -1.13
CA LYS A 148 16.24 -15.92 -1.24
C LYS A 148 17.55 -16.30 -0.55
N VAL A 149 17.54 -16.30 0.79
CA VAL A 149 18.55 -17.01 1.59
C VAL A 149 17.95 -18.29 2.12
#